data_AF-A0A2K3M043-F1
#
_entry.id   AF-A0A2K3M043-F1
#
_cell.length_a   1.000
_cell.length_b   1.000
_cell.length_c   1.000
_cell.angle_alpha   90.00
_cell.angle_beta   90.00
_cell.angle_gamma   90.00
#
_symmetry.space_group_name_H-M   'P 1'
#
loop_
_entity.id
_entity.type
_entity.pdbx_description
1 polymer ?
#
loop_
_entity_poly.entity_id
_entity_poly.type
_entity_poly.pdbx_seq_one_letter_code
_entity_poly.pdbx_strand_id
1 'polypeptide(L)'
;RYDKYYQTPRVWLTGYDESRMLLQPELVLEDVSQDHARKTVTIEDHPHLPGKHASIHPCRHGAVMKKIIDVLMSRGVEPEVDKYLFLFLKFMASVIPTIEYDYTMDFDLGSSSN
;
A
#
# COMPACT_ATOMS: atom_id res chain seq x y z
N ARG A 1 7.81 3.82 3.61
CA ARG A 1 8.54 5.09 3.86
C ARG A 1 7.54 6.25 3.86
N TYR A 2 7.85 7.40 4.45
CA TYR A 2 7.00 8.59 4.34
C TYR A 2 7.49 9.49 3.21
N ASP A 3 6.58 9.88 2.31
CA ASP A 3 6.85 10.85 1.25
C ASP A 3 6.51 12.25 1.76
N LYS A 4 7.52 13.12 1.85
CA LYS A 4 7.33 14.48 2.40
C LYS A 4 6.52 15.39 1.47
N TYR A 5 6.61 15.20 0.15
CA TYR A 5 5.93 16.05 -0.82
C TYR A 5 4.43 15.73 -0.88
N TYR A 6 4.08 14.45 -0.97
CA TYR A 6 2.70 13.99 -1.01
C TYR A 6 2.07 13.80 0.37
N GLN A 7 2.87 13.89 1.44
CA GLN A 7 2.45 13.69 2.84
C GLN A 7 1.72 12.36 3.05
N THR A 8 2.20 11.30 2.42
CA THR A 8 1.59 9.96 2.44
C THR A 8 2.67 8.88 2.55
N PRO A 9 2.31 7.67 3.00
CA PRO A 9 3.21 6.54 2.90
C PRO A 9 3.50 6.17 1.44
N ARG A 10 4.75 5.77 1.17
CA ARG A 10 5.25 5.17 -0.06
C ARG A 10 5.72 3.75 0.22
N VAL A 11 5.30 2.80 -0.61
CA VAL A 11 5.65 1.38 -0.51
C VAL A 11 6.78 1.06 -1.48
N TRP A 12 7.77 0.32 -0.98
CA TRP A 12 8.92 -0.14 -1.74
C TRP A 12 8.99 -1.66 -1.60
N LEU A 13 9.24 -2.36 -2.70
CA LEU A 13 9.22 -3.81 -2.79
C LEU A 13 10.57 -4.32 -3.27
N THR A 14 10.99 -5.45 -2.72
CA THR A 14 12.21 -6.17 -3.11
C THR A 14 11.90 -7.65 -3.07
N GLY A 15 11.91 -8.27 -4.23
CA GLY A 15 11.61 -9.69 -4.38
C GLY A 15 12.84 -10.56 -4.21
N TYR A 16 12.62 -11.79 -3.77
CA TYR A 16 13.62 -12.83 -3.68
C TYR A 16 13.07 -14.11 -4.31
N ASP A 17 13.92 -14.89 -4.96
CA ASP A 17 13.53 -16.20 -5.48
C ASP A 17 13.46 -17.26 -4.36
N GLU A 18 13.10 -18.48 -4.72
CA GLU A 18 13.00 -19.62 -3.80
C GLU A 18 14.33 -19.96 -3.10
N SER A 19 15.46 -19.59 -3.71
CA SER A 19 16.81 -19.75 -3.15
C SER A 19 17.25 -18.55 -2.31
N ARG A 20 16.35 -17.58 -2.07
CA ARG A 20 16.59 -16.31 -1.37
C ARG A 20 17.60 -15.40 -2.06
N MET A 21 17.77 -15.54 -3.37
CA MET A 21 18.56 -14.61 -4.17
C MET A 21 17.68 -13.45 -4.62
N LEU A 22 18.28 -12.26 -4.70
CA LEU A 22 17.57 -11.05 -5.13
C LEU A 22 17.00 -11.23 -6.54
N LEU A 23 15.71 -10.94 -6.69
CA LEU A 23 15.07 -10.86 -8.01
C LEU A 23 15.46 -9.58 -8.73
N GLN A 24 15.39 -9.62 -10.06
CA GLN A 24 15.37 -8.40 -10.86
C GLN A 24 14.11 -7.58 -10.50
N PRO A 25 14.22 -6.25 -10.28
CA PRO A 25 13.09 -5.43 -9.85
C PRO A 25 11.85 -5.53 -10.76
N GLU A 26 12.06 -5.81 -12.05
CA GLU A 26 11.00 -5.98 -13.04
C GLU A 26 10.12 -7.20 -12.76
N LEU A 27 10.68 -8.28 -12.19
CA LEU A 27 9.92 -9.50 -11.85
C LEU A 27 8.95 -9.27 -10.69
N VAL A 28 9.23 -8.29 -9.82
CA VAL A 28 8.31 -7.90 -8.73
C VAL A 28 6.98 -7.37 -9.28
N LEU A 29 6.94 -6.92 -10.54
CA LEU A 29 5.70 -6.45 -11.18
C LEU A 29 4.70 -7.59 -11.44
N GLU A 30 5.14 -8.85 -11.44
CA GLU A 30 4.25 -10.02 -11.59
C GLU A 30 3.31 -10.18 -10.37
N ASP A 31 3.75 -9.71 -9.20
CA ASP A 31 2.95 -9.69 -7.96
C ASP A 31 2.08 -8.43 -7.82
N VAL A 32 2.16 -7.50 -8.76
CA VAL A 32 1.34 -6.30 -8.78
C VAL A 32 0.11 -6.52 -9.65
N SER A 33 -1.06 -6.17 -9.13
CA SER A 33 -2.32 -6.14 -9.88
C SER A 33 -2.15 -5.40 -11.21
N GLN A 34 -2.57 -6.02 -12.32
CA GLN A 34 -2.39 -5.47 -13.68
C GLN A 34 -2.98 -4.06 -13.83
N ASP A 35 -4.06 -3.76 -13.10
CA ASP A 35 -4.70 -2.43 -13.11
C ASP A 35 -3.79 -1.33 -12.59
N HIS A 36 -2.81 -1.69 -11.75
CA HIS A 36 -1.89 -0.82 -11.04
C HIS A 36 -0.45 -0.92 -11.58
N ALA A 37 -0.01 -2.10 -12.02
CA ALA A 37 1.37 -2.41 -12.41
C ALA A 37 1.95 -1.42 -13.42
N ARG A 38 1.15 -0.95 -14.39
CA ARG A 38 1.60 -0.02 -15.44
C ARG A 38 1.23 1.45 -15.20
N LYS A 39 0.60 1.77 -14.08
CA LYS A 39 0.09 3.13 -13.78
C LYS A 39 0.75 3.75 -12.56
N THR A 40 1.02 2.95 -11.55
CA THR A 40 1.45 3.44 -10.23
C THR A 40 2.75 2.81 -9.76
N VAL A 41 3.31 1.82 -10.47
CA VAL A 41 4.57 1.18 -10.06
C VAL A 41 5.71 1.58 -10.98
N THR A 42 6.85 1.94 -10.40
CA THR A 42 8.06 2.36 -11.10
C THR A 42 9.29 1.72 -10.48
N ILE A 43 10.31 1.45 -11.29
CA ILE A 43 11.62 1.01 -10.80
C ILE A 43 12.49 2.25 -10.56
N GLU A 44 12.74 2.58 -9.29
CA GLU A 44 13.49 3.78 -8.89
C GLU A 44 14.51 3.47 -7.79
N ASP A 45 15.49 4.36 -7.63
CA ASP A 45 16.50 4.27 -6.58
C ASP A 45 15.87 4.58 -5.21
N HIS A 46 16.09 3.71 -4.23
CA HIS A 46 15.52 3.93 -2.89
C HIS A 46 16.28 5.05 -2.16
N PRO A 47 15.60 6.00 -1.50
CA PRO A 47 16.23 7.20 -0.93
C PRO A 47 17.24 6.93 0.21
N HIS A 48 17.28 5.71 0.74
CA HIS A 48 18.15 5.32 1.85
C HIS A 48 18.79 3.92 1.68
N LEU A 49 18.61 3.26 0.54
CA LEU A 49 19.12 1.90 0.29
C LEU A 49 19.78 1.86 -1.09
N PRO A 50 20.87 1.12 -1.26
CA PRO A 50 21.53 1.00 -2.54
C PRO A 50 20.71 0.13 -3.49
N GLY A 51 20.74 0.47 -4.77
CA GLY A 51 20.11 -0.30 -5.84
C GLY A 51 18.73 0.21 -6.24
N LYS A 52 18.20 -0.43 -7.29
CA LYS A 52 16.87 -0.15 -7.83
C LYS A 52 15.84 -1.05 -7.18
N HIS A 53 14.70 -0.48 -6.87
CA HIS A 53 13.59 -1.17 -6.22
C HIS A 53 12.30 -0.85 -6.94
N ALA A 54 11.35 -1.79 -6.93
CA ALA A 54 9.99 -1.49 -7.35
C ALA A 54 9.32 -0.61 -6.28
N SER A 55 8.69 0.47 -6.70
CA SER A 55 8.08 1.46 -5.81
C SER A 55 6.68 1.81 -6.30
N ILE A 56 5.73 1.86 -5.36
CA ILE A 56 4.36 2.23 -5.64
C ILE A 56 4.24 3.74 -5.39
N HIS A 57 4.15 4.49 -6.49
CA HIS A 57 4.24 5.94 -6.52
C HIS A 57 3.06 6.60 -5.77
N PRO A 58 3.32 7.52 -4.84
CA PRO A 58 2.32 7.98 -3.88
C PRO A 58 1.34 9.03 -4.40
N CYS A 59 1.48 9.48 -5.65
CA CYS A 59 0.71 10.61 -6.19
C CYS A 59 -0.82 10.48 -6.13
N ARG A 60 -1.35 9.25 -6.01
CA ARG A 60 -2.79 9.00 -5.88
C ARG A 60 -3.20 8.53 -4.48
N HIS A 61 -2.26 8.27 -3.58
CA HIS A 61 -2.55 7.70 -2.25
C HIS A 61 -3.47 8.62 -1.44
N GLY A 62 -3.21 9.92 -1.41
CA GLY A 62 -4.06 10.88 -0.67
C GLY A 62 -5.52 10.87 -1.16
N ALA A 63 -5.73 10.84 -2.48
CA ALA A 63 -7.07 10.81 -3.07
C ALA A 63 -7.80 9.48 -2.79
N VAL A 64 -7.09 8.36 -2.82
CA VAL A 64 -7.66 7.04 -2.50
C VAL A 64 -8.01 6.95 -1.02
N MET A 65 -7.10 7.36 -0.13
CA MET A 65 -7.32 7.32 1.32
C MET A 65 -8.45 8.23 1.75
N LYS A 66 -8.60 9.41 1.13
CA LYS A 66 -9.75 10.27 1.35
C LYS A 66 -11.06 9.54 1.05
N LYS A 67 -11.18 8.88 -0.11
CA LYS A 67 -12.38 8.12 -0.47
C LYS A 67 -12.68 6.98 0.52
N ILE A 68 -11.65 6.28 0.98
CA ILE A 68 -11.80 5.21 1.98
C ILE A 68 -12.35 5.80 3.30
N ILE A 69 -11.78 6.92 3.77
CA ILE A 69 -12.24 7.61 4.98
C ILE A 69 -13.68 8.12 4.82
N ASP A 70 -14.00 8.76 3.69
CA ASP A 70 -15.36 9.26 3.40
C ASP A 70 -16.39 8.10 3.46
N VAL A 71 -16.05 6.92 2.93
CA VAL A 71 -16.90 5.73 2.99
C VAL A 71 -17.06 5.23 4.44
N LEU A 72 -15.98 5.19 5.23
CA LEU A 72 -16.05 4.79 6.63
C LEU A 72 -16.93 5.74 7.45
N MET A 73 -16.77 7.05 7.26
CA MET A 73 -17.59 8.08 7.90
C MET A 73 -19.07 7.96 7.52
N SER A 74 -19.37 7.65 6.24
CA SER A 74 -20.75 7.40 5.80
C SER A 74 -21.42 6.20 6.47
N ARG A 75 -20.62 5.29 7.04
CA ARG A 75 -21.05 4.10 7.80
C ARG A 75 -21.04 4.33 9.30
N GLY A 76 -20.85 5.57 9.76
CA GLY A 76 -20.79 5.92 11.18
C GLY A 76 -19.46 5.56 11.87
N VAL A 77 -18.42 5.22 11.11
CA VAL A 77 -17.09 4.95 11.64
C VAL A 77 -16.24 6.22 11.57
N GLU A 78 -15.67 6.63 12.70
CA GLU A 78 -14.74 7.77 12.78
C GLU A 78 -13.30 7.24 12.92
N PRO A 79 -12.54 7.11 11.81
CA PRO A 79 -11.18 6.60 11.88
C PRO A 79 -10.21 7.65 12.42
N GLU A 80 -9.48 7.29 13.48
CA GLU A 80 -8.38 8.08 14.02
C GLU A 80 -7.11 7.96 13.15
N VAL A 81 -6.22 8.95 13.27
CA VAL A 81 -5.02 9.05 12.43
C VAL A 81 -4.00 7.94 12.69
N ASP A 82 -3.97 7.39 13.90
CA ASP A 82 -3.13 6.26 14.29
C ASP A 82 -3.49 4.96 13.53
N LYS A 83 -4.74 4.83 13.07
CA LYS A 83 -5.24 3.71 12.25
C LYS A 83 -4.93 3.87 10.76
N TYR A 84 -4.34 4.99 10.33
CA TYR A 84 -4.12 5.31 8.91
C TYR A 84 -3.31 4.22 8.20
N LEU A 85 -2.24 3.71 8.83
CA LEU A 85 -1.38 2.71 8.19
C LEU A 85 -2.11 1.38 7.96
N PHE A 86 -3.02 0.97 8.85
CA PHE A 86 -3.81 -0.24 8.66
C PHE A 86 -4.81 -0.11 7.52
N LEU A 87 -5.50 1.04 7.43
CA LEU A 87 -6.36 1.35 6.29
C LEU A 87 -5.57 1.39 4.99
N PHE A 88 -4.38 1.98 5.01
CA PHE A 88 -3.49 2.07 3.87
C PHE A 88 -2.99 0.68 3.44
N LEU A 89 -2.55 -0.17 4.37
CA LEU A 89 -2.12 -1.55 4.09
C LEU A 89 -3.27 -2.40 3.55
N LYS A 90 -4.49 -2.23 4.06
CA LYS A 90 -5.68 -2.89 3.50
C LYS A 90 -5.95 -2.46 2.05
N PHE A 91 -5.71 -1.19 1.72
CA PHE A 91 -5.73 -0.74 0.32
C PHE A 91 -4.60 -1.39 -0.49
N MET A 92 -3.38 -1.47 0.06
CA MET A 92 -2.25 -2.10 -0.62
C MET A 92 -2.54 -3.57 -0.97
N ALA A 93 -3.37 -4.28 -0.20
CA ALA A 93 -3.72 -5.67 -0.48
C ALA A 93 -4.48 -5.82 -1.81
N SER A 94 -5.14 -4.75 -2.27
CA SER A 94 -5.74 -4.71 -3.62
C SER A 94 -4.72 -4.44 -4.75
N VAL A 95 -3.56 -3.88 -4.40
CA VAL A 95 -2.49 -3.51 -5.35
C VAL A 95 -1.47 -4.65 -5.50
N ILE A 96 -1.15 -5.35 -4.40
CA ILE A 96 -0.21 -6.47 -4.33
C ILE A 96 -0.89 -7.71 -3.73
N PRO A 97 -1.83 -8.34 -4.45
CA PRO A 97 -2.73 -9.34 -3.89
C PRO A 97 -2.08 -10.68 -3.56
N THR A 98 -0.91 -10.98 -4.14
CA THR A 98 -0.16 -12.24 -3.92
C THR A 98 0.86 -12.12 -2.80
N ILE A 99 1.12 -10.92 -2.29
CA ILE A 99 2.10 -10.69 -1.22
C ILE A 99 1.38 -10.78 0.13
N GLU A 100 1.78 -11.75 0.93
CA GLU A 100 1.27 -11.91 2.29
C GLU A 100 2.02 -10.98 3.25
N TYR A 101 1.28 -10.10 3.92
CA TYR A 101 1.76 -9.28 5.02
C TYR A 101 0.62 -9.03 6.00
N ASP A 102 0.97 -8.80 7.27
CA ASP A 102 -0.01 -8.54 8.31
C ASP A 102 -0.49 -7.09 8.27
N TYR A 103 -1.80 -6.92 8.26
CA TYR A 103 -2.49 -5.63 8.39
C TYR A 103 -3.75 -5.77 9.24
N THR A 104 -3.82 -6.79 10.09
CA THR A 104 -4.98 -7.06 10.94
C THR A 104 -5.19 -5.92 11.94
N MET A 105 -6.36 -5.32 11.85
CA MET A 105 -6.95 -4.50 12.89
C MET A 105 -8.45 -4.76 12.90
N ASP A 106 -8.98 -5.04 14.08
CA ASP A 106 -10.42 -5.02 14.32
C ASP A 106 -10.87 -3.56 14.21
N PHE A 107 -11.30 -3.17 13.01
CA PHE A 107 -12.17 -2.01 12.89
C PHE A 107 -13.50 -2.47 13.44
N ASP A 108 -13.87 -2.01 14.64
CA ASP A 108 -15.26 -2.01 15.11
C ASP A 108 -16.08 -1.20 14.09
N LEU A 109 -16.52 -1.89 13.04
CA LEU A 109 -17.56 -1.44 12.13
C LEU A 109 -18.81 -1.53 12.99
N GLY A 110 -19.11 -0.44 13.71
CA GLY A 110 -20.12 -0.36 14.77
C GLY A 110 -21.27 -1.34 14.55
N SER A 111 -21.48 -2.21 15.53
CA SER A 111 -22.62 -3.11 15.57
C SER A 111 -23.88 -2.35 15.20
N SER A 112 -24.54 -2.74 14.12
CA SER A 112 -25.89 -2.32 13.81
C SER A 112 -26.73 -2.56 15.07
N SER A 113 -27.10 -1.48 15.75
CA SER A 113 -28.04 -1.55 16.85
C SER A 113 -29.39 -1.89 16.21
N ASN A 114 -29.79 -3.16 16.28
CA ASN A 114 -31.17 -3.58 16.03
C ASN A 114 -32.05 -3.17 17.22
#